data_AF-A0A2M7MXN3-F1
#
_entry.id   AF-A0A2M7MXN3-F1
#
_cell.length_a   1.000
_cell.length_b   1.000
_cell.length_c   1.000
_cell.angle_alpha   90.00
_cell.angle_beta   90.00
_cell.angle_gamma   90.00
#
_symmetry.space_group_name_H-M   'P 1'
#
loop_
_entity.id
_entity.type
_entity.pdbx_description
1 polymer ?
#
loop_
_entity_poly.entity_id
_entity_poly.type
_entity_poly.pdbx_seq_one_letter_code
_entity_poly.pdbx_strand_id
1 'polypeptide(L)' 'MTTMNVSLPDSLKRFVDQCVENGGYGSSSEYVRELIRQDQVRRAEQRLTDLLRQGLESGVAAPVDADYWAERRARLGR' A
#
# COMPACT_ATOMS: atom_id res chain seq x y z
N MET A 1 19.00 1.70 14.30
CA MET A 1 18.56 1.38 12.92
C MET A 1 19.05 -0.01 12.58
N THR A 2 18.23 -0.80 11.89
CA THR A 2 18.63 -2.11 11.36
C THR A 2 19.23 -1.91 9.97
N THR A 3 20.37 -2.52 9.69
CA THR A 3 21.05 -2.45 8.38
C THR A 3 20.57 -3.58 7.48
N MET A 4 20.32 -3.26 6.20
CA MET A 4 19.95 -4.23 5.16
C MET A 4 20.93 -4.09 3.99
N ASN A 5 21.60 -5.17 3.64
CA ASN A 5 22.51 -5.21 2.49
C ASN A 5 21.74 -5.66 1.25
N VAL A 6 21.88 -4.91 0.15
CA VAL A 6 21.24 -5.21 -1.12
C VAL A 6 22.29 -5.17 -2.21
N SER A 7 22.46 -6.28 -2.93
CA SER A 7 23.32 -6.31 -4.11
C SER A 7 22.56 -5.78 -5.31
N LEU A 8 23.14 -4.79 -5.99
CA LEU A 8 22.58 -4.17 -7.18
C LEU A 8 23.55 -4.35 -8.35
N PRO A 9 23.06 -4.61 -9.58
CA PRO A 9 23.86 -4.47 -10.78
C PRO A 9 24.42 -3.06 -10.93
N ASP A 10 25.58 -2.92 -11.57
CA ASP A 10 26.26 -1.63 -11.77
C ASP A 10 25.38 -0.58 -12.47
N SER A 11 24.47 -1.00 -13.35
CA SER A 11 23.50 -0.11 -13.98
C SER A 11 22.56 0.53 -12.96
N LEU A 12 22.01 -0.26 -12.03
CA LEU A 12 21.11 0.24 -11.00
C LEU A 12 21.86 1.06 -9.95
N LYS A 13 23.10 0.68 -9.61
CA LYS A 13 23.94 1.51 -8.72
C LYS A 13 24.13 2.91 -9.30
N ARG A 14 24.57 3.00 -10.57
CA ARG A 14 24.76 4.30 -11.24
C ARG A 14 23.49 5.14 -11.29
N PHE A 15 22.35 4.50 -11.53
CA PHE A 15 21.05 5.18 -11.50
C PHE A 15 20.76 5.76 -10.11
N VAL A 16 20.95 4.97 -9.04
CA VAL A 16 20.74 5.45 -7.67
C VAL A 16 21.70 6.59 -7.33
N ASP A 17 22.97 6.49 -7.72
CA ASP A 17 23.95 7.56 -7.51
C ASP A 17 23.52 8.87 -8.19
N GLN A 18 23.02 8.81 -9.44
CA GLN A 18 22.46 9.97 -10.14
C GLN A 18 21.21 10.53 -9.46
N CYS A 19 20.34 9.67 -8.90
CA CYS A 19 19.19 10.12 -8.12
C CYS A 19 19.62 10.84 -6.85
N VAL A 20 20.70 10.40 -6.20
CA VAL A 20 21.24 11.07 -5.01
C VAL A 20 21.85 12.43 -5.39
N GLU A 21 22.66 12.48 -6.45
CA GLU A 21 23.30 13.72 -6.92
C GLU A 21 22.29 14.78 -7.40
N ASN A 22 21.26 14.37 -8.15
CA ASN A 22 20.33 15.30 -8.80
C ASN A 22 18.98 15.47 -8.07
N GLY A 23 18.59 14.47 -7.27
CA GLY A 23 17.25 14.35 -6.69
C GLY A 23 17.13 14.85 -5.25
N GLY A 24 18.20 15.44 -4.68
CA GLY A 24 18.18 16.03 -3.34
C GLY A 24 18.18 15.01 -2.19
N TYR A 25 18.49 13.74 -2.45
CA TYR A 25 18.65 12.74 -1.40
C TYR A 25 20.06 12.82 -0.81
N GLY A 26 20.20 12.66 0.51
CA GLY A 26 21.49 12.69 1.21
C GLY A 26 22.25 11.36 1.16
N SER A 27 21.61 10.25 0.73
CA SER A 27 22.27 8.95 0.55
C SER A 27 21.43 7.97 -0.28
N SER A 28 22.08 6.92 -0.82
CA SER A 28 21.39 5.80 -1.47
C SER A 28 20.37 5.12 -0.54
N SER A 29 20.70 4.99 0.74
CA SER A 29 19.80 4.43 1.76
C SER A 29 18.56 5.30 2.02
N GLU A 30 18.64 6.61 1.79
CA GLU A 30 17.49 7.50 1.85
C GLU A 30 16.59 7.32 0.63
N TYR A 31 17.17 7.29 -0.56
CA TYR A 31 16.43 7.03 -1.79
C TYR A 31 15.68 5.69 -1.73
N VAL A 32 16.35 4.62 -1.29
CA VAL A 32 15.73 3.29 -1.14
C VAL A 32 14.60 3.29 -0.10
N ARG A 33 14.76 3.99 1.03
CA ARG A 33 13.67 4.13 2.02
C ARG A 33 12.45 4.80 1.44
N GLU A 34 12.65 5.83 0.62
CA GLU A 34 11.55 6.52 -0.03
C GLU A 34 10.85 5.64 -1.06
N LEU A 35 11.61 4.92 -1.89
CA LEU A 35 11.04 3.93 -2.82
C LEU A 35 10.19 2.87 -2.11
N ILE A 36 10.61 2.41 -0.93
CA ILE A 36 9.84 1.45 -0.13
C ILE A 36 8.52 2.08 0.35
N ARG A 37 8.53 3.34 0.82
CA ARG A 37 7.28 4.02 1.22
C ARG A 37 6.32 4.19 0.05
N GLN A 38 6.83 4.60 -1.10
CA GLN A 38 6.02 4.74 -2.30
C GLN A 38 5.43 3.39 -2.73
N ASP A 39 6.21 2.30 -2.60
CA ASP A 39 5.69 0.95 -2.89
C ASP A 39 4.58 0.53 -1.93
N GLN A 40 4.71 0.84 -0.64
CA GLN A 40 3.66 0.59 0.34
C GLN A 40 2.37 1.35 0.01
N VAL A 41 2.48 2.63 -0.39
CA VAL A 41 1.32 3.44 -0.81
C VAL A 41 0.66 2.82 -2.03
N ARG A 42 1.42 2.51 -3.09
CA ARG A 42 0.87 1.88 -4.30
C ARG A 42 0.16 0.56 -4.00
N ARG A 43 0.73 -0.28 -3.15
CA ARG A 43 0.09 -1.55 -2.74
C ARG A 43 -1.19 -1.32 -1.94
N ALA A 44 -1.24 -0.30 -1.09
CA ALA A 44 -2.44 0.05 -0.34
C ALA A 44 -3.55 0.54 -1.28
N GLU A 45 -3.22 1.36 -2.27
CA GLU A 45 -4.15 1.84 -3.31
C GLU A 45 -4.69 0.69 -4.16
N GLN A 46 -3.82 -0.23 -4.58
CA GLN A 46 -4.21 -1.44 -5.32
C GLN A 46 -5.19 -2.29 -4.49
N ARG A 47 -4.86 -2.51 -3.21
CA ARG A 47 -5.75 -3.26 -2.30
C ARG A 47 -7.10 -2.58 -2.13
N LEU A 48 -7.15 -1.26 -1.97
CA LEU A 48 -8.41 -0.51 -1.90
C LEU A 48 -9.21 -0.68 -3.18
N THR A 49 -8.56 -0.56 -4.34
CA THR A 49 -9.20 -0.73 -5.65
C THR A 49 -9.80 -2.13 -5.80
N ASP A 50 -9.08 -3.17 -5.36
CA ASP A 50 -9.57 -4.54 -5.41
C ASP A 50 -10.77 -4.76 -4.49
N LEU A 51 -10.79 -4.15 -3.31
CA LEU A 51 -11.94 -4.20 -2.40
C LEU A 51 -13.16 -3.47 -2.97
N LEU A 52 -12.95 -2.31 -3.61
CA LEU A 52 -14.02 -1.59 -4.29
C LEU A 52 -14.59 -2.41 -5.45
N ARG A 53 -13.73 -3.05 -6.24
CA ARG A 53 -14.17 -3.95 -7.32
C ARG A 53 -15.01 -5.10 -6.77
N GLN A 54 -14.55 -5.77 -5.70
CA GLN A 54 -15.31 -6.83 -5.04
C GLN A 54 -16.67 -6.32 -4.55
N GLY A 55 -16.73 -5.11 -3.99
CA GLY A 55 -17.99 -4.49 -3.57
C GLY A 55 -18.95 -4.23 -4.73
N LEU A 56 -18.44 -3.74 -5.87
CA LEU A 56 -19.24 -3.52 -7.08
C LEU A 56 -19.76 -4.83 -7.68
N GLU A 57 -18.95 -5.88 -7.63
CA GLU A 57 -19.29 -7.22 -8.10
C GLU A 57 -20.18 -8.00 -7.10
N SER A 58 -20.35 -7.51 -5.87
CA SER A 58 -21.11 -8.21 -4.81
C SER A 58 -22.63 -8.22 -5.02
N GLY A 59 -23.12 -7.55 -6.06
CA GLY A 59 -24.53 -7.49 -6.41
C GLY A 59 -25.22 -6.21 -5.93
N VAL A 60 -26.55 -6.24 -5.91
CA VAL A 60 -27.36 -5.06 -5.58
C VAL A 60 -27.26 -4.76 -4.08
N ALA A 61 -26.95 -3.50 -3.76
CA ALA A 61 -26.93 -3.04 -2.37
C ALA A 61 -28.32 -3.16 -1.73
N ALA A 62 -28.39 -3.79 -0.56
CA ALA A 62 -29.59 -3.80 0.27
C ALA A 62 -29.64 -2.54 1.17
N PRO A 63 -30.84 -2.04 1.51
CA PRO A 63 -30.99 -0.96 2.49
C PRO A 63 -30.35 -1.32 3.84
N VAL A 64 -29.62 -0.36 4.42
CA VAL A 64 -29.02 -0.48 5.75
C VAL A 64 -29.89 0.31 6.73
N ASP A 65 -30.97 -0.31 7.18
CA ASP A 65 -31.97 0.27 8.08
C ASP A 65 -31.85 -0.24 9.52
N ALA A 66 -32.82 0.11 10.37
CA ALA A 66 -32.82 -0.29 11.78
C ALA A 66 -32.90 -1.81 11.96
N ASP A 67 -33.66 -2.50 11.10
CA ASP A 67 -33.88 -3.94 11.17
C ASP A 67 -32.62 -4.69 10.75
N TYR A 68 -31.94 -4.24 9.70
CA TYR A 68 -30.61 -4.74 9.31
C TYR A 68 -29.63 -4.76 10.49
N TRP A 69 -29.57 -3.67 11.27
CA TRP A 69 -28.68 -3.59 12.42
C TRP A 69 -29.15 -4.44 13.61
N ALA A 70 -30.45 -4.56 13.82
CA ALA A 70 -31.02 -5.42 14.86
C ALA A 70 -30.67 -6.90 14.60
N GLU A 71 -30.87 -7.38 13.37
CA GLU A 71 -30.50 -8.73 12.94
C GLU A 71 -29.00 -8.99 13.08
N ARG A 72 -28.17 -8.04 12.64
CA ARG A 72 -26.71 -8.19 12.67
C ARG A 72 -26.17 -8.25 14.10
N ARG A 73 -26.73 -7.46 15.03
CA ARG A 73 -26.39 -7.53 16.47
C ARG A 73 -26.86 -8.83 17.11
N ALA A 74 -28.08 -9.28 16.81
CA ALA A 74 -28.58 -10.57 17.29
C ALA A 74 -27.69 -11.74 16.85
N ARG A 75 -27.11 -11.66 15.64
CA ARG A 75 -26.18 -12.67 15.11
C ARG A 75 -24.81 -12.69 15.79
N LEU A 76 -24.33 -11.53 16.26
CA LEU A 76 -23.02 -11.36 16.90
C LEU A 76 -23.06 -11.53 18.43
N GLY A 77 -24.24 -11.38 19.05
CA GLY A 77 -24.46 -11.54 20.49
C GLY A 77 -24.53 -13.01 20.93
N ARG A 78 -23.43 -13.76 20.73
CA ARG A 78 -23.18 -15.05 21.36
C ARG A 78 -21.88 -15.02 22.16
#